data_AF-A0A7C2ENH5-F1
#
_entry.id   AF-A0A7C2ENH5-F1
#
_cell.length_a   1.000
_cell.length_b   1.000
_cell.length_c   1.000
_cell.angle_alpha   90.00
_cell.angle_beta   90.00
_cell.angle_gamma   90.00
#
_symmetry.space_group_name_H-M   'P 1'
#
loop_
_entity.id
_entity.type
_entity.pdbx_description
1 polymer ?
#
loop_
_entity_poly.entity_id
_entity_poly.type
_entity_poly.pdbx_seq_one_letter_code
_entity_poly.pdbx_strand_id
1 'polypeptide(L)'
;MNEIFSEKVVTNRRTYFFDVKETKEGAKYLVIGELTQIGSETERHRVMVFEESLDSFVDGMDKAIDFIRYGQARERDMDEEREGGLREMLERIERGVNEIRGHFR
;
A
#
# COMPACT_ATOMS: atom_id res chain seq x y z
N MET A 1 -32.46 -0.25 -10.63
CA MET A 1 -31.34 -0.37 -9.68
C MET A 1 -31.25 0.97 -9.00
N ASN A 2 -31.32 0.98 -7.68
CA ASN A 2 -31.26 2.21 -6.90
C ASN A 2 -29.89 2.30 -6.24
N GLU A 3 -29.32 3.50 -6.21
CA GLU A 3 -28.18 3.80 -5.37
C GLU A 3 -28.72 4.15 -3.98
N ILE A 4 -28.27 3.41 -2.98
CA ILE A 4 -28.74 3.55 -1.60
C ILE A 4 -27.69 4.18 -0.69
N PHE A 5 -26.42 4.21 -1.14
CA PHE A 5 -25.31 4.90 -0.49
C PHE A 5 -24.26 5.27 -1.54
N SER A 6 -23.58 6.39 -1.34
CA SER A 6 -22.41 6.79 -2.13
C SER A 6 -21.45 7.59 -1.26
N GLU A 7 -20.17 7.24 -1.34
CA GLU A 7 -19.06 7.98 -0.74
C GLU A 7 -18.04 8.36 -1.81
N LYS A 8 -17.56 9.60 -1.78
CA LYS A 8 -16.67 10.16 -2.80
C LYS A 8 -15.39 10.68 -2.17
N VAL A 9 -14.27 10.10 -2.57
CA VAL A 9 -12.94 10.54 -2.14
C VAL A 9 -12.22 11.21 -3.30
N VAL A 10 -11.95 12.51 -3.18
CA VAL A 10 -11.22 13.28 -4.19
C VAL A 10 -9.79 13.48 -3.75
N THR A 11 -8.86 13.20 -4.66
CA THR A 11 -7.44 13.57 -4.54
C THR A 11 -7.08 14.50 -5.71
N ASN A 12 -5.78 14.75 -5.93
CA ASN A 12 -5.33 15.64 -7.01
C ASN A 12 -5.84 15.18 -8.39
N ARG A 13 -5.41 14.00 -8.86
CA ARG A 13 -5.73 13.50 -10.21
C ARG A 13 -6.65 12.29 -10.23
N ARG A 14 -7.02 11.77 -9.05
CA ARG A 14 -7.86 10.58 -8.91
C ARG A 14 -9.07 10.89 -8.05
N THR A 15 -10.24 10.46 -8.49
CA THR A 15 -11.46 10.46 -7.68
C THR A 15 -11.95 9.03 -7.54
N TYR A 16 -12.18 8.60 -6.30
CA TYR A 16 -12.73 7.30 -5.98
C TYR A 16 -14.20 7.43 -5.59
N PHE A 17 -14.99 6.43 -5.96
CA PHE A 17 -16.41 6.32 -5.65
C PHE A 17 -16.66 4.96 -5.00
N PHE A 18 -17.37 4.95 -3.88
CA PHE A 18 -17.78 3.74 -3.17
C PHE A 18 -19.30 3.77 -3.05
N ASP A 19 -20.00 3.20 -4.03
CA ASP A 19 -21.46 3.21 -4.09
C ASP A 19 -22.02 1.86 -3.66
N VAL A 20 -23.08 1.85 -2.86
CA VAL A 20 -23.90 0.66 -2.63
C VAL A 20 -25.16 0.77 -3.47
N LYS A 21 -25.42 -0.27 -4.27
CA LYS A 21 -26.58 -0.34 -5.16
C LYS A 21 -27.43 -1.55 -4.84
N GLU A 22 -28.72 -1.42 -5.09
CA GLU A 22 -29.72 -2.45 -4.88
C GLU A 22 -30.40 -2.82 -6.20
N THR A 23 -30.54 -4.13 -6.46
CA THR A 23 -31.30 -4.64 -7.60
C THR A 23 -32.81 -4.45 -7.37
N LYS A 24 -33.63 -4.78 -8.38
CA LYS A 24 -35.10 -4.68 -8.19
C LYS A 24 -35.62 -5.72 -7.20
N GLU A 25 -34.87 -6.80 -7.04
CA GLU A 25 -35.15 -7.94 -6.18
C GLU A 25 -34.60 -7.75 -4.75
N GLY A 26 -33.97 -6.61 -4.45
CA GLY A 26 -33.45 -6.28 -3.12
C GLY A 26 -32.01 -6.74 -2.84
N ALA A 27 -31.34 -7.39 -3.81
CA ALA A 27 -29.95 -7.81 -3.64
C ALA A 27 -29.01 -6.61 -3.69
N LYS A 28 -28.03 -6.55 -2.79
CA LYS A 28 -27.09 -5.43 -2.70
C LYS A 28 -25.73 -5.78 -3.30
N TYR A 29 -25.05 -4.77 -3.83
CA TYR A 29 -23.68 -4.90 -4.30
C TYR A 29 -22.93 -3.58 -4.17
N LEU A 30 -21.63 -3.70 -3.92
CA LEU A 30 -20.69 -2.59 -3.87
C LEU A 30 -20.17 -2.28 -5.28
N VAL A 31 -20.04 -1.00 -5.58
CA VAL A 31 -19.39 -0.48 -6.76
C VAL A 31 -18.23 0.38 -6.32
N ILE A 32 -17.02 0.00 -6.71
CA ILE A 32 -15.83 0.83 -6.52
C ILE A 32 -15.46 1.41 -7.88
N GLY A 33 -15.53 2.73 -8.00
CA GLY A 33 -15.16 3.48 -9.20
C GLY A 33 -13.88 4.26 -8.98
N GLU A 34 -13.03 4.33 -10.00
CA GLU A 34 -11.92 5.26 -10.06
C GLU A 34 -12.04 6.11 -11.32
N LEU A 35 -11.85 7.42 -11.16
CA LEU A 35 -11.76 8.39 -12.24
C LEU A 35 -10.38 9.04 -12.19
N THR A 36 -9.59 8.87 -13.24
CA THR A 36 -8.23 9.41 -13.34
C THR A 36 -8.16 10.49 -14.42
N GLN A 37 -7.66 11.66 -14.08
CA GLN A 37 -7.39 12.73 -15.05
C GLN A 37 -5.99 12.58 -15.65
N ILE A 38 -5.91 12.45 -16.98
CA ILE A 38 -4.66 12.33 -17.74
C ILE A 38 -4.62 13.46 -18.77
N GLY A 39 -3.97 14.57 -18.40
CA GLY A 39 -3.98 15.78 -19.24
C GLY A 39 -5.39 16.34 -19.37
N SER A 40 -5.91 16.40 -20.59
CA SER A 40 -7.29 16.79 -20.89
C SER A 40 -8.27 15.59 -20.92
N GLU A 41 -7.77 14.37 -20.83
CA GLU A 41 -8.57 13.15 -20.91
C GLU A 41 -8.91 12.62 -19.52
N THR A 42 -9.93 11.77 -19.46
CA THR A 42 -10.36 11.13 -18.23
C THR A 42 -10.59 9.65 -18.46
N GLU A 43 -9.92 8.83 -17.66
CA GLU A 43 -10.08 7.38 -17.64
C GLU A 43 -10.97 6.96 -16.47
N ARG A 44 -11.81 5.95 -16.69
CA ARG A 44 -12.72 5.41 -15.68
C ARG A 44 -12.53 3.91 -15.54
N HIS A 45 -12.23 3.47 -14.32
CA HIS A 45 -12.22 2.07 -13.92
C HIS A 45 -13.36 1.78 -12.96
N ARG A 46 -13.86 0.54 -12.98
CA ARG A 46 -14.95 0.10 -12.11
C ARG A 46 -14.77 -1.36 -11.71
N VAL A 47 -14.99 -1.63 -10.44
CA VAL A 47 -15.13 -2.97 -9.87
C VAL A 47 -16.52 -3.09 -9.25
N MET A 48 -17.16 -4.24 -9.43
CA MET A 48 -18.45 -4.56 -8.80
C MET A 48 -18.25 -5.80 -7.94
N VAL A 49 -18.69 -5.73 -6.68
CA VAL A 49 -18.54 -6.81 -5.69
C VAL A 49 -19.93 -7.13 -5.16
N PHE A 50 -20.39 -8.35 -5.40
CA PHE A 50 -21.70 -8.82 -4.96
C PHE A 50 -21.60 -9.38 -3.53
N GLU A 51 -22.75 -9.39 -2.84
CA GLU A 51 -22.87 -9.77 -1.43
C GLU A 51 -22.22 -11.12 -1.10
N GLU A 52 -22.35 -12.12 -1.99
CA GLU A 52 -21.75 -13.45 -1.81
C GLU A 52 -20.21 -13.46 -1.74
N SER A 53 -19.57 -12.40 -2.23
CA SER A 53 -18.10 -12.26 -2.30
C SER A 53 -17.57 -11.13 -1.43
N LEU A 54 -18.44 -10.41 -0.72
CA LEU A 54 -18.07 -9.17 -0.04
C LEU A 54 -17.07 -9.43 1.09
N ASP A 55 -17.30 -10.45 1.91
CA ASP A 55 -16.43 -10.75 3.06
C ASP A 55 -15.01 -11.14 2.63
N SER A 56 -14.88 -11.99 1.60
CA SER A 56 -13.57 -12.41 1.09
C SER A 56 -12.85 -11.28 0.35
N PHE A 57 -13.61 -10.40 -0.32
CA PHE A 57 -13.06 -9.19 -0.93
C PHE A 57 -12.49 -8.23 0.12
N VAL A 58 -13.23 -7.98 1.22
CA VAL A 58 -12.78 -7.11 2.32
C VAL A 58 -11.54 -7.68 2.99
N ASP A 59 -11.50 -8.98 3.30
CA ASP A 59 -10.32 -9.63 3.88
C ASP A 59 -9.06 -9.48 2.98
N GLY A 60 -9.22 -9.67 1.66
CA GLY A 60 -8.13 -9.44 0.71
C GLY A 60 -7.68 -7.98 0.65
N MET A 61 -8.63 -7.05 0.68
CA MET A 61 -8.36 -5.61 0.67
C MET A 61 -7.62 -5.16 1.93
N ASP A 62 -8.08 -5.58 3.11
CA ASP A 62 -7.47 -5.24 4.40
C ASP A 62 -6.04 -5.76 4.49
N LYS A 63 -5.79 -7.01 4.08
CA LYS A 63 -4.44 -7.59 4.01
C LYS A 63 -3.51 -6.77 3.11
N ALA A 64 -4.00 -6.30 1.95
CA ALA A 64 -3.21 -5.47 1.04
C ALA A 64 -2.91 -4.09 1.64
N ILE A 65 -3.88 -3.47 2.31
CA ILE A 65 -3.70 -2.18 3.01
C ILE A 65 -2.67 -2.32 4.15
N ASP A 66 -2.78 -3.37 4.94
CA ASP A 66 -1.85 -3.64 6.04
C ASP A 66 -0.42 -3.87 5.52
N PHE A 67 -0.27 -4.57 4.39
CA PHE A 67 1.02 -4.73 3.74
C PHE A 67 1.63 -3.38 3.33
N ILE A 68 0.84 -2.46 2.76
CA ILE A 68 1.31 -1.11 2.40
C ILE A 68 1.72 -0.31 3.65
N ARG A 69 0.94 -0.37 4.73
CA ARG A 69 1.17 0.43 5.94
C ARG A 69 2.35 -0.08 6.77
N TYR A 70 2.45 -1.39 6.96
CA TYR A 70 3.37 -1.99 7.92
C TYR A 70 4.48 -2.83 7.27
N GLY A 71 4.27 -3.33 6.05
CA GLY A 71 5.30 -4.06 5.31
C GLY A 71 6.52 -3.17 5.02
N GLN A 72 6.29 -1.91 4.65
CA GLN A 72 7.36 -0.95 4.40
C GLN A 72 8.13 -0.53 5.66
N ALA A 73 7.46 -0.45 6.81
CA ALA A 73 8.12 -0.14 8.08
C ALA A 73 9.08 -1.27 8.46
N ARG A 74 8.62 -2.53 8.33
CA ARG A 74 9.45 -3.71 8.59
C ARG A 74 10.65 -3.83 7.65
N GLU A 75 10.49 -3.50 6.37
CA GLU A 75 11.61 -3.48 5.42
C GLU A 75 12.67 -2.43 5.80
N ARG A 76 12.24 -1.22 6.19
CA ARG A 76 13.15 -0.15 6.63
C ARG A 76 13.90 -0.52 7.92
N ASP A 77 13.19 -1.04 8.92
CA ASP A 77 13.82 -1.45 10.19
C ASP A 77 14.89 -2.53 9.94
N MET A 78 14.62 -3.51 9.07
CA MET A 78 15.59 -4.54 8.70
C MET A 78 16.81 -3.99 7.93
N ASP A 79 16.61 -3.01 7.05
CA ASP A 79 17.71 -2.40 6.30
C ASP A 79 18.59 -1.53 7.19
N GLU A 80 18.00 -0.79 8.15
CA GLU A 80 18.74 -0.04 9.17
C GLU A 80 19.58 -0.97 10.08
N GLU A 81 19.02 -2.10 10.52
CA GLU A 81 19.77 -3.10 11.30
C GLU A 81 20.95 -3.68 10.50
N ARG A 82 20.76 -3.99 9.21
CA ARG A 82 21.83 -4.48 8.32
C ARG A 82 22.92 -3.44 8.11
N GLU A 83 22.55 -2.18 7.87
CA GLU A 83 23.52 -1.09 7.73
C GLU A 83 24.29 -0.85 9.02
N GLY A 84 23.62 -0.90 10.18
CA GLY A 84 24.26 -0.80 11.49
C GLY A 84 25.32 -1.89 11.70
N GLY A 85 24.97 -3.14 11.41
CA GLY A 85 25.91 -4.26 11.50
C GLY A 85 27.11 -4.14 10.54
N LEU A 86 26.89 -3.64 9.31
CA LEU A 86 27.96 -3.42 8.35
C LEU A 86 28.91 -2.30 8.81
N ARG A 87 28.37 -1.20 9.35
CA ARG A 87 29.16 -0.10 9.92
C ARG A 87 30.05 -0.57 11.06
N GLU A 88 29.50 -1.33 12.01
CA GLU A 88 30.28 -1.87 13.13
C GLU A 88 31.40 -2.80 12.64
N MET A 89 31.12 -3.63 11.63
CA MET A 89 32.12 -4.51 11.04
C MET A 89 33.27 -3.72 10.38
N LEU A 90 32.96 -2.65 9.64
CA LEU A 90 33.96 -1.78 9.03
C LEU A 90 34.83 -1.09 10.09
N GLU A 91 34.22 -0.55 11.15
CA GLU A 91 34.95 0.07 12.25
C GLU A 91 35.91 -0.90 12.96
N ARG A 92 35.54 -2.18 13.08
CA ARG A 92 36.43 -3.23 13.62
C ARG A 92 37.63 -3.49 12.70
N ILE A 93 37.41 -3.54 11.39
CA ILE A 93 38.47 -3.73 10.40
C ILE A 93 39.42 -2.53 10.40
N GLU A 94 38.89 -1.30 10.39
CA GLU A 94 39.70 -0.08 10.39
C GLU A 94 40.58 0.03 11.63
N ARG A 95 40.05 -0.30 12.82
CA ARG A 95 40.83 -0.36 14.06
C ARG A 95 41.99 -1.36 13.95
N GLY A 96 41.71 -2.59 13.50
CA GLY A 96 42.74 -3.61 13.33
C GLY A 96 43.81 -3.21 12.30
N VAL A 97 43.42 -2.57 11.19
CA VAL A 97 44.37 -2.07 10.18
C VAL A 97 45.25 -0.95 10.75
N ASN A 98 44.68 -0.04 11.55
CA ASN A 98 45.45 1.04 12.17
C ASN A 98 46.45 0.52 13.22
N GLU A 99 46.09 -0.50 14.00
CA GLU A 99 47.01 -1.17 14.93
C GLU A 99 48.20 -1.82 14.19
N ILE A 100 47.93 -2.52 13.08
CA ILE A 100 48.99 -3.10 12.24
C ILE A 100 49.90 -2.02 11.67
N ARG A 101 49.33 -0.93 11.13
CA ARG A 101 50.11 0.19 10.57
C ARG A 101 50.96 0.89 11.63
N GLY A 102 50.51 0.93 12.88
CA GLY A 102 51.28 1.47 14.01
C GLY A 102 52.48 0.60 14.40
N HIS A 103 52.41 -0.72 14.16
CA HIS A 103 53.47 -1.67 14.50
C HIS A 103 54.67 -1.65 13.54
N PHE A 104 54.52 -1.11 12.32
CA PHE A 104 55.57 -1.04 11.30
C PHE A 104 56.15 0.38 11.12
N ARG A 105 56.02 1.24 12.14
CA ARG A 105 56.51 2.62 12.15
C ARG A 105 57.69 2.81 13.09
#